data_AF-A0A6A6S8N3-F1
#
_entry.id   AF-A0A6A6S8N3-F1
#
_cell.length_a   1.000
_cell.length_b   1.000
_cell.length_c   1.000
_cell.angle_alpha   90.00
_cell.angle_beta   90.00
_cell.angle_gamma   90.00
#
_symmetry.space_group_name_H-M   'P 1'
#
loop_
_entity.id
_entity.type
_entity.pdbx_description
1 polymer ?
#
loop_
_entity_poly.entity_id
_entity_poly.type
_entity_poly.pdbx_seq_one_letter_code
_entity_poly.pdbx_strand_id
1 'polypeptide(L)'
;MAAFNPKETPVDVPIVQVSLFGSEDVEKHYRLGKSLQRHRYYLRDYRATRGTGKDVPYSFSSDKALAKPEEREKRMTDLIHRSYAREAHPSLEHLLPVYVAAGAAGEDVGQRVWTLVEGSLDWAQYRFGKAKAVWLGLGEA
;
A
#
# COMPACT_ATOMS: atom_id res chain seq x y z
N MET A 1 19.92 -2.29 -4.21
CA MET A 1 20.46 -1.81 -2.92
C MET A 1 19.36 -1.94 -1.88
N ALA A 2 19.56 -2.68 -0.79
CA ALA A 2 18.55 -2.79 0.27
C ALA A 2 18.50 -1.49 1.09
N ALA A 3 17.31 -1.07 1.51
CA ALA A 3 17.10 0.17 2.26
C ALA A 3 17.41 0.04 3.77
N PHE A 4 18.11 -1.02 4.19
CA PHE A 4 18.50 -1.29 5.57
C PHE A 4 19.89 -1.93 5.60
N ASN A 5 20.58 -1.82 6.74
CA ASN A 5 21.86 -2.48 6.95
C ASN A 5 21.60 -3.92 7.46
N PRO A 6 21.93 -4.97 6.69
CA PRO A 6 21.62 -6.34 7.09
C PRO A 6 22.43 -6.82 8.31
N LYS A 7 23.53 -6.13 8.67
CA LYS A 7 24.31 -6.45 9.86
C LYS A 7 23.76 -5.79 11.13
N GLU A 8 23.24 -4.56 11.01
CA GLU A 8 22.69 -3.80 12.14
C GLU A 8 21.18 -4.05 12.31
N THR A 9 20.49 -4.50 11.26
CA THR A 9 19.06 -4.81 11.26
C THR A 9 18.84 -6.09 10.47
N PRO A 10 19.24 -7.25 11.00
CA PRO A 10 19.00 -8.52 10.34
C PRO A 10 17.50 -8.72 10.16
N VAL A 11 17.09 -9.11 8.96
CA VAL A 11 15.69 -9.45 8.67
C VAL A 11 15.57 -10.95 8.78
N ASP A 12 15.01 -11.41 9.90
CA ASP A 12 14.86 -12.84 10.20
C ASP A 12 13.66 -13.49 9.49
N VAL A 13 13.02 -12.75 8.58
CA VAL A 13 11.91 -13.24 7.76
C VAL A 13 12.36 -13.41 6.29
N PRO A 14 12.08 -14.55 5.65
CA PRO A 14 12.36 -14.72 4.22
C PRO A 14 11.61 -13.67 3.38
N ILE A 15 12.33 -13.02 2.46
CA ILE A 15 11.77 -12.02 1.54
C ILE A 15 11.73 -12.59 0.14
N VAL A 16 10.58 -12.48 -0.52
CA VAL A 16 10.42 -12.74 -1.96
C VAL A 16 10.02 -11.44 -2.63
N GLN A 17 10.80 -11.02 -3.64
CA GLN A 17 10.47 -9.85 -4.44
C GLN A 17 9.56 -10.27 -5.60
N VAL A 18 8.45 -9.56 -5.76
CA VAL A 18 7.50 -9.77 -6.85
C VAL A 18 7.40 -8.49 -7.67
N SER A 19 7.58 -8.60 -8.99
CA SER A 19 7.42 -7.46 -9.90
C SER A 19 5.96 -7.25 -10.29
N LEU A 20 5.60 -6.00 -10.55
CA LEU A 20 4.29 -5.63 -11.12
C LEU A 20 4.25 -5.98 -12.62
N PHE A 21 3.04 -6.00 -13.20
CA PHE A 21 2.90 -6.11 -14.64
C PHE A 21 3.36 -4.79 -15.32
N GLY A 22 3.87 -4.87 -16.54
CA GLY A 22 4.26 -3.70 -17.34
C GLY A 22 3.07 -2.88 -17.89
N SER A 23 1.87 -3.04 -17.33
CA SER A 23 0.64 -2.36 -17.75
C SER A 23 -0.03 -1.67 -16.57
N GLU A 24 -0.69 -0.54 -16.77
CA GLU A 24 -1.43 0.16 -15.71
C GLU A 24 -2.85 -0.40 -15.43
N ASP A 25 -3.11 -1.65 -15.82
CA ASP A 25 -4.37 -2.34 -15.62
C ASP A 25 -4.57 -2.68 -14.13
N VAL A 26 -5.35 -1.86 -13.45
CA VAL A 26 -5.59 -1.98 -12.00
C VAL A 26 -6.31 -3.27 -11.63
N GLU A 27 -7.17 -3.80 -12.50
CA GLU A 27 -7.89 -5.06 -12.26
C GLU A 27 -6.93 -6.26 -12.28
N LYS A 28 -5.97 -6.26 -13.21
CA LYS A 28 -4.91 -7.29 -13.24
C LYS A 28 -4.10 -7.30 -11.95
N HIS A 29 -3.75 -6.13 -11.42
CA HIS A 29 -3.02 -6.02 -10.16
C HIS A 29 -3.86 -6.46 -8.95
N TYR A 30 -5.15 -6.14 -8.94
CA TYR A 30 -6.07 -6.63 -7.91
C TYR A 30 -6.21 -8.16 -7.95
N ARG A 31 -6.34 -8.75 -9.15
CA ARG A 31 -6.39 -10.21 -9.34
C ARG A 31 -5.08 -10.90 -8.97
N LEU A 32 -3.94 -10.28 -9.23
CA LEU A 32 -2.65 -10.74 -8.70
C LEU A 32 -2.72 -10.82 -7.17
N GLY A 33 -3.17 -9.74 -6.52
CA GLY A 33 -3.45 -9.73 -5.08
C GLY A 33 -4.32 -10.91 -4.62
N LYS A 34 -5.46 -11.15 -5.28
CA LYS A 34 -6.35 -12.29 -4.95
C LYS A 34 -5.62 -13.63 -5.00
N SER A 35 -4.80 -13.86 -6.03
CA SER A 35 -4.01 -15.10 -6.14
C SER A 35 -3.02 -15.28 -4.98
N LEU A 36 -2.60 -14.16 -4.39
CA LEU A 36 -1.67 -14.09 -3.29
C LEU A 36 -2.34 -14.14 -1.91
N GLN A 37 -3.67 -14.19 -1.80
CA GLN A 37 -4.43 -14.14 -0.52
C GLN A 37 -3.97 -15.19 0.52
N ARG A 38 -3.44 -16.33 0.08
CA ARG A 38 -2.87 -17.36 0.97
C ARG A 38 -1.58 -16.90 1.67
N HIS A 39 -0.97 -15.79 1.24
CA HIS A 39 0.29 -15.23 1.72
C HIS A 39 0.08 -13.77 2.12
N ARG A 40 0.49 -13.39 3.34
CA ARG A 40 0.31 -12.03 3.86
C ARG A 40 1.60 -11.22 3.67
N TYR A 41 1.48 -10.06 3.04
CA TYR A 41 2.63 -9.22 2.67
C TYR A 41 2.70 -7.95 3.50
N TYR A 42 3.93 -7.51 3.77
CA TYR A 42 4.23 -6.18 4.32
C TYR A 42 4.83 -5.34 3.19
N LEU A 43 4.21 -4.20 2.88
CA LEU A 43 4.72 -3.25 1.90
C LEU A 43 5.53 -2.16 2.62
N ARG A 44 6.71 -1.85 2.07
CA ARG A 44 7.52 -0.71 2.48
C ARG A 44 8.15 -0.13 1.23
N ASP A 45 7.82 1.13 0.92
CA ASP A 45 8.62 1.89 -0.04
C ASP A 45 8.75 3.35 0.40
N TYR A 46 9.99 3.84 0.37
CA TYR A 46 10.39 5.21 0.67
C TYR A 46 11.75 5.43 0.03
N ARG A 47 11.77 5.97 -1.19
CA ARG A 47 12.90 6.74 -1.76
C ARG A 47 12.53 7.29 -3.14
N ALA A 48 11.96 8.50 -3.21
CA ALA A 48 11.90 9.28 -4.44
C ALA A 48 11.82 10.82 -4.28
N THR A 49 11.23 11.39 -3.21
CA THR A 49 10.74 12.80 -3.28
C THR A 49 10.97 13.66 -2.03
N ARG A 50 12.16 13.62 -1.44
CA ARG A 50 12.47 14.34 -0.19
C ARG A 50 12.56 15.87 -0.41
N GLY A 51 11.70 16.67 0.27
CA GLY A 51 12.08 18.00 0.79
C GLY A 51 11.48 19.28 0.19
N THR A 52 10.15 19.49 0.22
CA THR A 52 9.58 20.81 -0.16
C THR A 52 8.47 21.38 0.74
N GLY A 53 7.85 20.58 1.63
CA GLY A 53 7.10 21.08 2.80
C GLY A 53 5.90 22.01 2.54
N LYS A 54 5.22 21.92 1.40
CA LYS A 54 4.02 22.73 1.09
C LYS A 54 2.87 21.88 0.60
N ASP A 55 1.79 21.81 1.37
CA ASP A 55 0.53 21.09 1.07
C ASP A 55 -0.19 21.63 -0.18
N VAL A 56 -0.65 20.74 -1.06
CA VAL A 56 -1.46 21.09 -2.23
C VAL A 56 -2.85 20.44 -2.15
N PRO A 57 -3.89 21.06 -2.74
CA PRO A 57 -5.29 20.70 -2.48
C PRO A 57 -5.79 19.37 -3.08
N TYR A 58 -4.92 18.55 -3.67
CA TYR A 58 -5.27 17.33 -4.40
C TYR A 58 -4.68 16.05 -3.79
N SER A 59 -4.57 15.98 -2.46
CA SER A 59 -4.20 14.72 -1.81
C SER A 59 -5.25 13.64 -2.06
N PHE A 60 -4.83 12.58 -2.75
CA PHE A 60 -5.70 11.51 -3.21
C PHE A 60 -5.89 10.46 -2.10
N SER A 61 -6.89 10.67 -1.25
CA SER A 61 -7.19 9.69 -0.19
C SER A 61 -7.96 8.48 -0.72
N SER A 62 -7.45 7.29 -0.40
CA SER A 62 -8.04 5.99 -0.76
C SER A 62 -8.92 5.36 0.35
N ASP A 63 -9.13 6.07 1.47
CA ASP A 63 -9.77 5.55 2.69
C ASP A 63 -11.11 4.85 2.44
N LYS A 64 -12.00 5.51 1.69
CA LYS A 64 -13.34 5.00 1.42
C LYS A 64 -13.33 3.79 0.50
N ALA A 65 -12.30 3.66 -0.34
CA ALA A 65 -12.19 2.54 -1.29
C ALA A 65 -11.70 1.27 -0.60
N LEU A 66 -10.88 1.39 0.45
CA LEU A 66 -10.24 0.24 1.10
C LEU A 66 -11.07 -0.39 2.23
N ALA A 67 -12.10 0.32 2.73
CA ALA A 67 -12.79 -0.01 3.98
C ALA A 67 -13.57 -1.35 3.97
N LYS A 68 -14.44 -1.58 2.97
CA LYS A 68 -15.38 -2.73 2.97
C LYS A 68 -15.01 -3.78 1.92
N PRO A 69 -14.81 -5.07 2.28
CA PRO A 69 -14.41 -6.10 1.33
C PRO A 69 -15.33 -6.24 0.12
N GLU A 70 -16.64 -6.20 0.33
CA GLU A 70 -17.66 -6.49 -0.68
C GLU A 70 -17.68 -5.45 -1.81
N GLU A 71 -17.32 -4.22 -1.47
CA GLU A 71 -17.32 -3.08 -2.41
C GLU A 71 -15.90 -2.67 -2.82
N ARG A 72 -14.86 -3.27 -2.24
CA ARG A 72 -13.47 -2.81 -2.36
C ARG A 72 -13.00 -2.78 -3.81
N GLU A 73 -13.13 -3.90 -4.51
CA GLU A 73 -12.66 -4.03 -5.91
C GLU A 73 -13.30 -2.96 -6.78
N LYS A 74 -14.63 -2.84 -6.73
CA LYS A 74 -15.36 -1.81 -7.48
C LYS A 74 -14.91 -0.40 -7.13
N ARG A 75 -14.87 -0.06 -5.83
CA ARG A 75 -14.51 1.30 -5.39
C ARG A 75 -13.07 1.67 -5.73
N MET A 76 -12.16 0.69 -5.75
CA MET A 76 -10.79 0.89 -6.17
C MET A 76 -10.68 1.07 -7.68
N THR A 77 -11.36 0.23 -8.48
CA THR A 77 -11.41 0.43 -9.95
C THR A 77 -11.99 1.79 -10.31
N ASP A 78 -13.03 2.25 -9.62
CA ASP A 78 -13.64 3.57 -9.84
C ASP A 78 -12.71 4.73 -9.45
N LEU A 79 -11.73 4.50 -8.59
CA LEU A 79 -10.89 5.54 -7.99
C LEU A 79 -9.87 6.14 -8.98
N ILE A 80 -9.40 5.37 -9.97
CA ILE A 80 -8.57 5.91 -11.08
C ILE A 80 -9.38 6.64 -12.17
N HIS A 81 -10.71 6.56 -12.13
CA HIS A 81 -11.59 7.24 -13.08
C HIS A 81 -12.08 8.61 -12.58
N ARG A 82 -11.62 9.05 -11.41
CA ARG A 82 -11.95 10.39 -10.89
C ARG A 82 -11.27 11.47 -11.74
N SER A 83 -11.92 12.62 -11.86
CA SER A 83 -11.47 13.72 -12.72
C SER A 83 -10.01 14.12 -12.48
N TYR A 84 -9.56 14.12 -11.23
CA TYR A 84 -8.19 14.50 -10.82
C TYR A 84 -7.23 13.32 -10.66
N ALA A 85 -7.64 12.07 -10.97
CA ALA A 85 -6.81 10.90 -10.71
C ALA A 85 -5.48 10.93 -11.50
N ARG A 86 -5.52 11.36 -12.76
CA ARG A 86 -4.31 11.50 -13.61
C ARG A 86 -3.48 12.74 -13.29
N GLU A 87 -4.08 13.77 -12.72
CA GLU A 87 -3.35 14.94 -12.23
C GLU A 87 -2.56 14.58 -10.96
N ALA A 88 -3.20 13.83 -10.04
CA ALA A 88 -2.55 13.32 -8.84
C ALA A 88 -1.55 12.19 -9.15
N HIS A 89 -1.83 11.38 -10.16
CA HIS A 89 -1.04 10.22 -10.57
C HIS A 89 -0.85 10.21 -12.10
N PRO A 90 0.12 10.97 -12.65
CA PRO A 90 0.41 10.97 -14.09
C PRO A 90 0.63 9.56 -14.63
N SER A 91 1.31 8.75 -13.83
CA SER A 91 1.45 7.31 -13.96
C SER A 91 1.01 6.62 -12.67
N LEU A 92 0.57 5.36 -12.79
CA LEU A 92 -0.06 4.62 -11.69
C LEU A 92 0.91 3.72 -10.92
N GLU A 93 2.20 3.65 -11.28
CA GLU A 93 3.15 2.66 -10.78
C GLU A 93 3.25 2.60 -9.25
N HIS A 94 3.20 3.75 -8.58
CA HIS A 94 3.28 3.82 -7.12
C HIS A 94 1.92 3.55 -6.43
N LEU A 95 0.82 3.62 -7.17
CA LEU A 95 -0.52 3.29 -6.67
C LEU A 95 -0.86 1.79 -6.88
N LEU A 96 -0.33 1.16 -7.94
CA LEU A 96 -0.56 -0.26 -8.26
C LEU A 96 -0.27 -1.25 -7.11
N PRO A 97 0.77 -1.08 -6.28
CA PRO A 97 0.99 -1.92 -5.10
C PRO A 97 -0.20 -1.96 -4.14
N VAL A 98 -0.96 -0.87 -4.01
CA VAL A 98 -2.15 -0.83 -3.14
C VAL A 98 -3.24 -1.77 -3.67
N TYR A 99 -3.40 -1.91 -4.99
CA TYR A 99 -4.34 -2.87 -5.59
C TYR A 99 -3.95 -4.32 -5.30
N VAL A 100 -2.66 -4.62 -5.35
CA VAL A 100 -2.15 -5.96 -4.99
C VAL A 100 -2.43 -6.26 -3.52
N ALA A 101 -2.12 -5.33 -2.61
CA ALA A 101 -2.41 -5.51 -1.18
C ALA A 101 -3.92 -5.67 -0.91
N ALA A 102 -4.75 -4.86 -1.55
CA ALA A 102 -6.19 -4.89 -1.42
C ALA A 102 -6.83 -6.20 -1.92
N GLY A 103 -6.32 -6.76 -3.02
CA GLY A 103 -6.72 -8.07 -3.51
C GLY A 103 -6.27 -9.20 -2.58
N ALA A 104 -5.05 -9.11 -2.03
CA ALA A 104 -4.51 -10.11 -1.09
C ALA A 104 -5.22 -10.10 0.27
N ALA A 105 -5.84 -8.99 0.65
CA ALA A 105 -6.59 -8.86 1.89
C ALA A 105 -7.85 -9.75 1.94
N GLY A 106 -8.43 -10.13 0.81
CA GLY A 106 -9.69 -10.88 0.78
C GLY A 106 -10.77 -10.20 1.64
N GLU A 107 -11.36 -10.96 2.56
CA GLU A 107 -12.43 -10.53 3.48
C GLU A 107 -11.95 -9.64 4.64
N ASP A 108 -10.64 -9.41 4.79
CA ASP A 108 -10.13 -8.58 5.88
C ASP A 108 -10.53 -7.11 5.68
N VAL A 109 -11.17 -6.48 6.68
CA VAL A 109 -11.54 -5.06 6.66
C VAL A 109 -10.29 -4.18 6.60
N GLY A 110 -10.30 -3.19 5.70
CA GLY A 110 -9.22 -2.21 5.55
C GLY A 110 -9.39 -1.03 6.51
N GLN A 111 -8.31 -0.64 7.17
CA GLN A 111 -8.28 0.49 8.09
C GLN A 111 -7.07 1.37 7.79
N ARG A 112 -7.28 2.69 7.68
CA ARG A 112 -6.16 3.64 7.72
C ARG A 112 -5.58 3.67 9.13
N VAL A 113 -4.31 3.30 9.27
CA VAL A 113 -3.62 3.26 10.56
C VAL A 113 -2.80 4.52 10.82
N TRP A 114 -2.40 5.22 9.76
CA TRP A 114 -1.67 6.47 9.83
C TRP A 114 -1.81 7.24 8.51
N THR A 115 -1.64 8.56 8.53
CA THR A 115 -1.49 9.39 7.33
C THR A 115 -0.78 10.68 7.72
N LEU A 116 -0.11 11.26 6.75
CA LEU A 116 0.38 12.61 6.73
C LEU A 116 0.18 13.10 5.31
N VAL A 117 -0.24 14.33 5.14
CA VAL A 117 -0.25 14.99 3.83
C VAL A 117 0.93 15.96 3.83
N GLU A 118 1.81 15.85 2.85
CA GLU A 118 2.92 16.78 2.63
C GLU A 118 2.97 17.13 1.15
N GLY A 119 2.43 18.30 0.80
CA GLY A 119 2.26 18.63 -0.61
C GLY A 119 1.28 17.70 -1.31
N SER A 120 1.71 17.16 -2.45
CA SER A 120 0.90 16.25 -3.25
C SER A 120 0.99 14.81 -2.75
N LEU A 121 1.82 14.57 -1.72
CA LEU A 121 2.03 13.25 -1.16
C LEU A 121 0.99 12.98 -0.07
N ASP A 122 0.17 11.95 -0.29
CA ASP A 122 -0.61 11.31 0.76
C ASP A 122 0.19 10.11 1.28
N TRP A 123 0.68 10.21 2.51
CA TRP A 123 1.42 9.16 3.18
C TRP A 123 0.52 8.14 3.91
N ALA A 124 -0.74 8.03 3.51
CA ALA A 124 -1.67 7.11 4.13
C ALA A 124 -1.15 5.66 4.13
N GLN A 125 -1.16 5.07 5.32
CA GLN A 125 -0.85 3.67 5.56
C GLN A 125 -2.13 2.94 5.92
N TYR A 126 -2.33 1.78 5.30
CA TYR A 126 -3.51 0.95 5.50
C TYR A 126 -3.12 -0.43 6.02
N ARG A 127 -3.95 -0.96 6.90
CA ARG A 127 -3.87 -2.33 7.40
C ARG A 127 -5.17 -3.05 7.05
N PHE A 128 -5.04 -4.30 6.61
CA PHE A 128 -6.18 -5.20 6.46
C PHE A 128 -6.20 -6.20 7.60
N GLY A 129 -7.36 -6.32 8.26
CA GLY A 129 -7.58 -7.26 9.36
C GLY A 129 -6.96 -6.80 10.68
N LYS A 130 -7.05 -7.65 11.69
CA LYS A 130 -6.45 -7.39 13.00
C LYS A 130 -4.97 -7.77 12.97
N ALA A 131 -4.11 -6.86 13.43
CA ALA A 131 -2.75 -7.25 13.79
C ALA A 131 -2.84 -8.20 14.98
N LYS A 132 -2.33 -9.44 14.83
CA LYS A 132 -1.93 -10.19 16.01
C LYS A 132 -0.74 -9.43 16.61
N ALA A 133 -0.82 -9.05 17.88
CA ALA A 133 0.35 -8.60 18.59
C ALA A 133 1.36 -9.75 18.57
N VAL A 134 2.38 -9.63 17.71
CA VAL A 134 3.55 -10.48 17.82
C VAL A 134 4.41 -9.80 18.87
N TRP A 135 4.28 -10.26 20.11
CA TRP A 135 5.29 -10.00 21.12
C TRP A 135 6.58 -10.68 20.63
N LEU A 136 7.42 -9.93 19.92
CA LEU A 136 8.82 -10.28 19.74
C LEU A 136 9.44 -10.02 21.10
N GLY A 137 9.53 -11.06 21.93
CA GLY A 137 10.09 -10.98 23.27
C GLY A 137 11.52 -10.42 23.22
N LEU A 138 11.63 -9.10 23.39
CA LEU A 138 12.86 -8.49 23.87
C LEU A 138 12.80 -8.67 25.38
N GLY A 139 13.57 -9.67 25.85
CA GLY A 139 13.78 -9.88 27.27
C GLY A 139 14.32 -8.60 27.90
N GLU A 140 13.81 -8.30 29.09
CA GLU A 140 14.39 -7.29 29.97
C GLU A 140 15.86 -7.65 30.26
N ALA A 141 16.72 -6.65 30.16
CA ALA A 141 18.06 -6.64 30.73
C ALA A 141 18.17 -5.44 31.66
#